data_AF-A0A7K9DWI8-F1
#
_entry.id   AF-A0A7K9DWI8-F1
#
_cell.length_a   1.000
_cell.length_b   1.000
_cell.length_c   1.000
_cell.angle_alpha   90.00
_cell.angle_beta   90.00
_cell.angle_gamma   90.00
#
_symmetry.space_group_name_H-M   'P 1'
#
loop_
_entity.id
_entity.type
_entity.pdbx_description
1 polymer ?
#
loop_
_entity_poly.entity_id
_entity_poly.type
_entity_poly.pdbx_seq_one_letter_code
_entity_poly.pdbx_strand_id
1 'polypeptide(L)'
;RSSYSCCYFVLPCCFFDFHGKYSRRQSKKTQYREYLDFVAQVGFVCGFHVEEDCLRIPSTKRISLIGKTRTYPATESALIDKQITQYINHRQTCAVVTSERTVGCNHEDHSGGGCEETGSELPADETETAATTWMPGFQPRQKVEQIRNCASLPRDFVDDVVLRVASLLLNTAPQESSNVPDGNRNTWNQGESLSLKEVAEHLNKETLKRLKSEYGGLQTLLKNNHQVFE
;
A
#
# COMPACT_ATOMS: atom_id res chain seq x y z
N ARG A 1 -10.95 -20.62 -13.81
CA ARG A 1 -11.95 -21.52 -13.19
C ARG A 1 -11.23 -22.41 -12.19
N SER A 2 -11.92 -22.90 -11.15
CA SER A 2 -11.35 -23.75 -10.10
C SER A 2 -11.99 -25.14 -10.10
N SER A 3 -11.29 -26.14 -9.58
CA SER A 3 -11.84 -27.49 -9.41
C SER A 3 -13.11 -27.46 -8.53
N TYR A 4 -13.98 -28.45 -8.70
CA TYR A 4 -15.19 -28.59 -7.87
C TYR A 4 -14.86 -28.89 -6.40
N SER A 5 -13.82 -29.70 -6.15
CA SER A 5 -13.31 -30.02 -4.80
C SER A 5 -12.37 -28.95 -4.23
N CYS A 6 -12.27 -27.79 -4.87
CA CYS A 6 -11.41 -26.70 -4.41
C CYS A 6 -11.89 -26.15 -3.06
N CYS A 7 -10.95 -25.80 -2.19
CA CYS A 7 -11.16 -24.94 -1.03
C CYS A 7 -10.26 -23.71 -1.17
N TYR A 8 -10.64 -22.60 -0.54
CA TYR A 8 -9.81 -21.39 -0.54
C TYR A 8 -9.66 -20.79 0.85
N PHE A 9 -8.58 -20.04 1.00
CA PHE A 9 -8.30 -19.17 2.13
C PHE A 9 -7.92 -17.79 1.61
N VAL A 10 -8.49 -16.73 2.18
CA VAL A 10 -8.11 -15.35 1.84
C VAL A 10 -8.01 -14.49 3.09
N LEU A 11 -6.94 -13.68 3.16
CA LEU A 11 -6.75 -12.63 4.15
C LEU A 11 -6.95 -11.26 3.49
N PRO A 12 -8.11 -10.60 3.65
CA PRO A 12 -8.42 -9.34 2.97
C PRO A 12 -7.67 -8.14 3.59
N CYS A 13 -6.38 -8.00 3.28
CA CYS A 13 -5.54 -6.95 3.87
C CYS A 13 -5.44 -5.66 3.03
N CYS A 14 -5.84 -5.68 1.76
CA CYS A 14 -5.78 -4.54 0.85
C CYS A 14 -7.16 -4.27 0.24
N PHE A 15 -7.58 -3.00 0.18
CA PHE A 15 -8.91 -2.62 -0.32
C PHE A 15 -8.94 -2.57 -1.85
N PHE A 16 -9.09 -3.73 -2.48
CA PHE A 16 -9.16 -3.87 -3.92
C PHE A 16 -10.39 -4.70 -4.33
N ASP A 17 -11.14 -4.20 -5.31
CA ASP A 17 -12.22 -4.89 -6.03
C ASP A 17 -11.63 -5.54 -7.30
N PHE A 18 -12.43 -6.16 -8.17
CA PHE A 18 -11.93 -6.84 -9.37
C PHE A 18 -11.23 -5.91 -10.37
N HIS A 19 -11.63 -4.64 -10.42
CA HIS A 19 -11.20 -3.68 -11.45
C HIS A 19 -10.42 -2.49 -10.87
N GLY A 20 -10.16 -2.44 -9.57
CA GLY A 20 -9.54 -1.27 -8.97
C GLY A 20 -9.69 -1.18 -7.46
N LYS A 21 -9.37 -0.01 -6.90
CA LYS A 21 -9.51 0.25 -5.46
C LYS A 21 -10.97 0.09 -5.03
N TYR A 22 -11.20 -0.62 -3.92
CA TYR A 22 -12.54 -0.79 -3.37
C TYR A 22 -13.07 0.54 -2.82
N SER A 23 -14.21 0.97 -3.36
CA SER A 23 -14.93 2.16 -2.91
C SER A 23 -16.06 1.79 -1.96
N ARG A 24 -16.03 2.41 -0.77
CA ARG A 24 -17.04 2.24 0.27
C ARG A 24 -18.41 2.69 -0.24
N ARG A 25 -19.45 1.87 -0.03
CA ARG A 25 -20.82 2.13 -0.49
C ARG A 25 -21.77 2.58 0.61
N GLN A 26 -21.45 2.32 1.88
CA GLN A 26 -22.33 2.68 3.00
C GLN A 26 -21.57 3.23 4.22
N SER A 27 -22.16 4.21 4.89
CA SER A 27 -21.54 4.85 6.06
C SER A 27 -21.75 4.11 7.39
N LYS A 28 -22.63 3.10 7.43
CA LYS A 28 -23.08 2.42 8.66
C LYS A 28 -22.07 1.46 9.29
N LYS A 29 -21.12 0.92 8.52
CA LYS A 29 -20.10 -0.05 8.98
C LYS A 29 -18.69 0.49 8.75
N THR A 30 -17.69 0.06 9.52
CA THR A 30 -16.29 0.43 9.24
C THR A 30 -15.89 0.01 7.82
N GLN A 31 -14.97 0.73 7.18
CA GLN A 31 -14.49 0.39 5.83
C GLN A 31 -13.99 -1.06 5.75
N TYR A 32 -13.31 -1.53 6.80
CA TYR A 32 -12.81 -2.90 6.85
C TYR A 32 -13.93 -3.93 6.96
N ARG A 33 -14.93 -3.74 7.84
CA ARG A 33 -16.05 -4.67 7.95
C ARG A 33 -16.87 -4.73 6.66
N GLU A 34 -17.14 -3.58 6.03
CA GLU A 34 -17.83 -3.56 4.74
C GLU A 34 -17.05 -4.29 3.65
N TYR A 35 -15.72 -4.14 3.63
CA TYR A 35 -14.88 -4.86 2.69
C TYR A 35 -14.88 -6.37 2.94
N LEU A 36 -14.87 -6.81 4.20
CA LEU A 36 -15.01 -8.23 4.55
C LEU A 36 -16.35 -8.79 4.07
N ASP A 37 -17.45 -8.06 4.28
CA ASP A 37 -18.77 -8.45 3.78
C ASP A 37 -18.76 -8.59 2.24
N PHE A 38 -18.09 -7.67 1.54
CA PHE A 38 -17.90 -7.77 0.10
C PHE A 38 -17.15 -9.05 -0.28
N VAL A 39 -15.99 -9.33 0.31
CA VAL A 39 -15.20 -10.52 -0.04
C VAL A 39 -15.97 -11.81 0.31
N ALA A 40 -16.74 -11.82 1.40
CA ALA A 40 -17.62 -12.93 1.73
C ALA A 40 -18.72 -13.11 0.66
N GLN A 41 -19.33 -12.01 0.20
CA GLN A 41 -20.29 -12.03 -0.90
C GLN A 41 -19.69 -12.60 -2.19
N VAL A 42 -18.43 -12.27 -2.52
CA VAL A 42 -17.72 -12.89 -3.65
C VAL A 42 -17.67 -14.40 -3.48
N GLY A 43 -17.31 -14.90 -2.30
CA GLY A 43 -17.29 -16.34 -2.01
C GLY A 43 -18.66 -17.00 -2.18
N PHE A 44 -19.74 -16.36 -1.69
CA PHE A 44 -21.10 -16.87 -1.87
C PHE A 44 -21.55 -16.88 -3.33
N VAL A 45 -21.25 -15.84 -4.11
CA VAL A 45 -21.55 -15.80 -5.55
C VAL A 45 -20.75 -16.86 -6.32
N CYS A 46 -19.53 -17.14 -5.88
CA CYS A 46 -18.74 -18.25 -6.37
C CYS A 46 -19.29 -19.63 -5.92
N GLY A 47 -20.38 -19.66 -5.16
CA GLY A 47 -21.07 -20.86 -4.69
C GLY A 47 -20.26 -21.64 -3.66
N PHE A 48 -19.55 -20.95 -2.77
CA PHE A 48 -18.87 -21.56 -1.64
C PHE A 48 -19.65 -21.39 -0.34
N HIS A 49 -19.55 -22.38 0.54
CA HIS A 49 -19.80 -22.17 1.96
C HIS A 49 -18.63 -21.39 2.57
N VAL A 50 -18.88 -20.13 2.91
CA VAL A 50 -17.86 -19.19 3.41
C VAL A 50 -17.94 -19.08 4.93
N GLU A 51 -16.82 -19.29 5.60
CA GLU A 51 -16.64 -19.07 7.03
C GLU A 51 -15.65 -17.92 7.30
N GLU A 52 -15.85 -17.22 8.40
CA GLU A 52 -14.95 -16.17 8.89
C GLU A 52 -14.11 -16.73 10.05
N ASP A 53 -12.79 -16.50 10.01
CA ASP A 53 -11.88 -16.86 11.10
C ASP A 53 -10.95 -15.68 11.46
N CYS A 54 -10.55 -15.61 12.72
CA CYS A 54 -9.69 -14.55 13.25
C CYS A 54 -8.29 -15.09 13.53
N LEU A 55 -7.34 -14.69 12.68
CA LEU A 55 -5.96 -15.12 12.79
C LEU A 55 -5.26 -14.50 14.00
N ARG A 56 -4.37 -15.26 14.63
CA ARG A 56 -3.50 -14.78 15.71
C ARG A 56 -2.26 -14.07 15.15
N ILE A 57 -2.47 -12.97 14.42
CA ILE A 57 -1.41 -12.13 13.85
C ILE A 57 -1.47 -10.70 14.42
N PRO A 58 -0.35 -9.95 14.47
CA PRO A 58 -0.29 -8.59 15.03
C PRO A 58 -0.91 -7.50 14.12
N SER A 59 -1.66 -7.88 13.09
CA SER A 59 -2.33 -6.96 12.17
C SER A 59 -3.75 -6.59 12.66
N THR A 60 -4.17 -5.36 12.40
CA THR A 60 -5.59 -4.97 12.56
C THR A 60 -6.49 -5.64 11.52
N LYS A 61 -5.91 -6.12 10.43
CA LYS A 61 -6.59 -6.88 9.36
C LYS A 61 -6.31 -8.37 9.51
N ARG A 62 -6.80 -8.94 10.62
CA ARG A 62 -6.60 -10.33 11.01
C ARG A 62 -7.77 -11.27 10.70
N ILE A 63 -8.86 -10.74 10.16
CA ILE A 63 -10.02 -11.54 9.78
C ILE A 63 -9.74 -12.14 8.41
N SER A 64 -9.86 -13.46 8.31
CA SER A 64 -9.74 -14.27 7.10
C SER A 64 -11.06 -14.92 6.73
N LEU A 65 -11.23 -15.25 5.46
CA LEU A 65 -12.40 -15.93 4.92
C LEU A 65 -11.98 -17.26 4.30
N ILE A 66 -12.71 -18.32 4.61
CA ILE A 66 -12.43 -19.69 4.20
C ILE A 66 -13.61 -20.23 3.41
N GLY A 67 -13.37 -20.64 2.16
CA GLY A 67 -14.37 -21.37 1.37
C GLY A 67 -14.12 -22.87 1.47
N LYS A 68 -15.04 -23.60 2.10
CA LYS A 68 -14.86 -25.05 2.36
C LYS A 68 -15.33 -25.93 1.21
N THR A 69 -16.61 -25.84 0.87
CA THR A 69 -17.27 -26.72 -0.10
C THR A 69 -18.18 -25.93 -1.02
N ARG A 70 -18.54 -26.53 -2.17
CA ARG A 70 -19.55 -25.96 -3.06
C ARG A 70 -20.95 -26.12 -2.49
N THR A 71 -21.79 -25.10 -2.70
CA THR A 71 -23.20 -25.09 -2.28
C THR A 71 -24.16 -25.58 -3.37
N TYR A 72 -23.63 -26.05 -4.50
CA TYR A 72 -24.37 -26.49 -5.68
C TYR A 72 -23.73 -27.76 -6.25
N PRO A 73 -24.49 -28.64 -6.93
CA PRO A 73 -23.98 -29.89 -7.50
C PRO A 73 -23.06 -29.67 -8.72
N ALA A 74 -22.15 -30.60 -9.00
CA ALA A 74 -21.16 -30.47 -10.08
C ALA A 74 -21.76 -30.24 -11.48
N THR A 75 -22.98 -30.72 -11.72
CA THR A 75 -23.75 -30.51 -12.96
C THR A 75 -24.06 -29.03 -13.23
N GLU A 76 -24.16 -28.20 -12.20
CA GLU A 76 -24.50 -26.78 -12.30
C GLU A 76 -23.27 -25.87 -12.44
N SER A 77 -22.05 -26.42 -12.41
CA SER A 77 -20.80 -25.63 -12.44
C SER A 77 -20.74 -24.65 -13.61
N ALA A 78 -21.19 -25.06 -14.80
CA ALA A 78 -21.20 -24.19 -15.98
C ALA A 78 -22.18 -23.01 -15.83
N LEU A 79 -23.33 -23.22 -15.18
CA LEU A 79 -24.32 -22.17 -14.91
C LEU A 79 -23.79 -21.18 -13.88
N ILE A 80 -23.23 -21.68 -12.77
CA ILE A 80 -22.65 -20.83 -11.72
C ILE A 80 -21.47 -20.04 -12.27
N ASP A 81 -20.59 -20.64 -13.07
CA ASP A 81 -19.49 -19.91 -13.69
C ASP A 81 -19.98 -18.77 -14.60
N LYS A 82 -21.11 -18.95 -15.29
CA LYS A 82 -21.75 -17.85 -16.06
C LYS A 82 -22.25 -16.74 -15.14
N GLN A 83 -22.85 -17.08 -14.00
CA GLN A 83 -23.28 -16.10 -12.98
C GLN A 83 -22.08 -15.35 -12.37
N ILE A 84 -20.97 -16.04 -12.10
CA ILE A 84 -19.73 -15.43 -11.61
C ILE A 84 -19.20 -14.42 -12.64
N THR A 85 -19.12 -14.79 -13.92
CA THR A 85 -18.70 -13.88 -14.98
C THR A 85 -19.60 -12.65 -15.06
N GLN A 86 -20.93 -12.85 -14.99
CA GLN A 86 -21.87 -11.73 -14.96
C GLN A 86 -21.65 -10.82 -13.75
N TYR A 87 -21.45 -11.39 -12.56
CA TYR A 87 -21.20 -10.63 -11.34
C TYR A 87 -19.94 -9.77 -11.44
N ILE A 88 -18.83 -10.33 -11.94
CA ILE A 88 -17.57 -9.60 -12.14
C ILE A 88 -17.76 -8.44 -13.13
N ASN A 89 -18.45 -8.68 -14.24
CA ASN A 89 -18.68 -7.67 -15.28
C ASN A 89 -19.58 -6.51 -14.77
N HIS A 90 -20.63 -6.80 -14.01
CA HIS A 90 -21.51 -5.76 -13.45
C HIS A 90 -20.77 -4.80 -12.51
N ARG A 91 -19.67 -5.24 -11.88
CA ARG A 91 -18.87 -4.34 -11.03
C ARG A 91 -17.98 -3.39 -11.84
N GLN A 92 -17.65 -3.74 -13.08
CA GLN A 92 -16.88 -2.88 -13.99
C GLN A 92 -17.65 -1.60 -14.31
N THR A 93 -18.95 -1.71 -14.58
CA THR A 93 -19.83 -0.58 -14.91
C THR A 93 -19.92 0.44 -13.76
N CYS A 94 -19.77 0.02 -12.50
CA CYS A 94 -19.74 0.93 -11.36
C CYS A 94 -18.40 1.66 -11.19
N ALA A 95 -17.28 1.11 -11.71
CA ALA A 95 -15.96 1.72 -11.58
C ALA A 95 -15.73 2.86 -12.59
N VAL A 96 -16.30 2.75 -13.80
CA VAL A 96 -16.17 3.76 -14.85
C VAL A 96 -16.88 5.07 -14.46
N VAL A 97 -18.03 4.99 -13.79
CA VAL A 97 -18.81 6.18 -13.35
C VAL A 97 -18.06 7.03 -12.32
N THR A 98 -17.09 6.46 -11.60
CA THR A 98 -16.24 7.22 -10.67
C THR A 98 -15.02 7.88 -11.34
N SER A 99 -14.69 7.53 -12.58
CA SER A 99 -13.50 8.07 -13.28
C SER A 99 -13.78 9.33 -14.11
N GLU A 100 -15.04 9.62 -14.45
CA GLU A 100 -15.38 10.77 -15.32
C GLU A 100 -15.55 12.11 -14.57
N ARG A 101 -15.40 12.15 -13.24
CA ARG A 101 -15.66 13.37 -12.46
C ARG A 101 -14.40 14.15 -12.05
N THR A 102 -13.28 13.95 -12.72
CA THR A 102 -12.06 14.71 -12.43
C THR A 102 -11.23 14.99 -13.69
N VAL A 103 -11.73 15.79 -14.62
CA VAL A 103 -10.90 16.74 -15.39
C VAL A 103 -11.76 17.96 -15.75
N GLY A 104 -11.46 19.09 -15.13
CA GLY A 104 -12.00 20.39 -15.48
C GLY A 104 -10.87 21.41 -15.44
N CYS A 105 -9.94 21.30 -16.39
CA CYS A 105 -9.09 22.40 -16.84
C CYS A 105 -8.94 22.22 -18.35
N ASN A 106 -9.70 23.03 -19.10
CA ASN A 106 -9.59 23.13 -20.54
C ASN A 106 -8.23 23.73 -20.88
N HIS A 107 -7.42 23.01 -21.64
CA HIS A 107 -6.48 23.65 -22.55
C HIS A 107 -6.65 22.96 -23.90
N GLU A 108 -7.15 23.72 -24.86
CA GLU A 108 -7.17 23.35 -26.26
C GLU A 108 -5.73 23.20 -26.75
N ASP A 109 -5.44 22.13 -27.48
CA ASP A 109 -4.64 22.24 -28.69
C ASP A 109 -4.89 21.06 -29.63
N HIS A 110 -5.09 21.46 -30.89
CA HIS A 110 -5.39 20.67 -32.07
C HIS A 110 -4.16 19.91 -32.59
N SER A 111 -4.44 18.84 -33.37
CA SER A 111 -3.61 18.12 -34.37
C SER A 111 -3.36 16.67 -33.94
N GLY A 112 -3.80 15.62 -34.64
CA GLY A 112 -4.11 15.44 -36.05
C GLY A 112 -3.19 14.32 -36.58
N GLY A 113 -3.74 13.15 -36.94
CA GLY A 113 -2.98 12.09 -37.63
C GLY A 113 -3.35 10.68 -37.18
N GLY A 114 -4.07 9.95 -38.05
CA GLY A 114 -4.34 8.53 -37.89
C GLY A 114 -3.38 7.63 -38.67
N CYS A 115 -3.67 6.32 -38.58
CA CYS A 115 -3.27 5.19 -39.43
C CYS A 115 -1.76 4.81 -39.38
N GLU A 116 -1.30 3.55 -39.40
CA GLU A 116 -1.80 2.30 -39.99
C GLU A 116 -1.27 1.06 -39.23
N GLU A 117 -2.01 -0.05 -39.31
CA GLU A 117 -1.49 -1.41 -39.13
C GLU A 117 -0.60 -1.80 -40.31
N THR A 118 0.51 -2.51 -40.10
CA THR A 118 1.02 -3.53 -41.04
C THR A 118 2.01 -4.48 -40.33
N GLY A 119 1.66 -5.77 -40.33
CA GLY A 119 2.48 -6.88 -40.81
C GLY A 119 3.76 -7.31 -40.07
N SER A 120 3.67 -8.49 -39.45
CA SER A 120 4.64 -9.60 -39.37
C SER A 120 6.13 -9.35 -39.58
N GLU A 121 6.96 -9.82 -38.63
CA GLU A 121 7.73 -11.07 -38.81
C GLU A 121 8.33 -11.56 -37.47
N LEU A 122 8.25 -12.87 -37.24
CA LEU A 122 8.87 -13.62 -36.14
C LEU A 122 10.29 -14.06 -36.55
N PRO A 123 11.18 -14.28 -35.58
CA PRO A 123 11.96 -15.51 -35.58
C PRO A 123 11.73 -16.33 -34.30
N ALA A 124 11.73 -17.65 -34.50
CA ALA A 124 11.80 -18.71 -33.51
C ALA A 124 13.02 -18.50 -32.58
N ASP A 125 13.09 -18.96 -31.34
CA ASP A 125 12.77 -20.26 -30.78
C ASP A 125 13.06 -20.12 -29.28
N GLU A 126 12.10 -20.26 -28.36
CA GLU A 126 12.36 -20.73 -26.98
C GLU A 126 11.06 -21.31 -26.41
N THR A 127 11.14 -22.56 -25.98
CA THR A 127 10.08 -23.36 -25.39
C THR A 127 9.85 -22.93 -23.94
N GLU A 128 9.03 -21.90 -23.74
CA GLU A 128 8.35 -21.70 -22.46
C GLU A 128 6.85 -21.91 -22.66
N THR A 129 6.31 -22.90 -21.96
CA THR A 129 4.87 -23.13 -21.78
C THR A 129 4.17 -21.79 -21.68
N ALA A 130 3.35 -21.47 -22.69
CA ALA A 130 2.53 -20.27 -22.73
C ALA A 130 1.71 -20.20 -21.44
N ALA A 131 2.21 -19.43 -20.48
CA ALA A 131 1.46 -19.03 -19.33
C ALA A 131 0.33 -18.19 -19.89
N THR A 132 -0.86 -18.78 -20.01
CA THR A 132 -2.10 -18.05 -20.27
C THR A 132 -2.05 -16.83 -19.39
N THR A 133 -1.91 -15.63 -19.98
CA THR A 133 -1.68 -14.39 -19.25
C THR A 133 -2.79 -14.21 -18.22
N TRP A 134 -2.53 -14.64 -16.98
CA TRP A 134 -3.47 -14.58 -15.88
C TRP A 134 -3.54 -13.10 -15.51
N MET A 135 -4.47 -12.40 -16.17
CA MET A 135 -4.66 -10.96 -16.14
C MET A 135 -3.50 -10.12 -16.73
N PRO A 136 -3.72 -9.43 -17.86
CA PRO A 136 -2.78 -8.43 -18.38
C PRO A 136 -2.50 -7.36 -17.33
N GLY A 137 -1.23 -7.09 -17.06
CA GLY A 137 -0.79 -6.07 -16.09
C GLY A 137 -0.66 -6.53 -14.63
N PHE A 138 -0.93 -7.80 -14.31
CA PHE A 138 -0.55 -8.33 -13.00
C PHE A 138 0.97 -8.43 -12.91
N GLN A 139 1.57 -7.64 -12.03
CA GLN A 139 3.00 -7.74 -11.69
C GLN A 139 3.13 -8.40 -10.32
N PRO A 140 3.50 -9.70 -10.25
CA PRO A 140 3.82 -10.35 -8.99
C PRO A 140 4.91 -9.58 -8.26
N ARG A 141 4.84 -9.55 -6.92
CA ARG A 141 5.96 -9.05 -6.12
C ARG A 141 7.20 -9.92 -6.35
N GLN A 142 8.37 -9.32 -6.21
CA GLN A 142 9.64 -10.06 -6.21
C GLN A 142 9.62 -11.13 -5.12
N LYS A 143 10.19 -12.31 -5.42
CA LYS A 143 10.20 -13.47 -4.51
C LYS A 143 10.83 -13.16 -3.15
N VAL A 144 11.74 -12.20 -3.09
CA VAL A 144 12.40 -11.73 -1.88
C VAL A 144 11.99 -10.28 -1.64
N GLU A 145 11.26 -10.02 -0.57
CA GLU A 145 11.02 -8.66 -0.09
C GLU A 145 12.21 -8.25 0.79
N GLN A 146 12.88 -7.15 0.43
CA GLN A 146 13.89 -6.58 1.33
C GLN A 146 13.20 -5.95 2.54
N ILE A 147 13.68 -6.29 3.75
CA ILE A 147 13.21 -5.68 4.99
C ILE A 147 13.62 -4.20 4.96
N ARG A 148 12.64 -3.30 4.87
CA ARG A 148 12.84 -1.85 4.84
C ARG A 148 12.20 -1.18 6.04
N ASN A 149 12.84 -1.23 7.20
CA ASN A 149 12.32 -0.54 8.37
C ASN A 149 13.39 0.37 8.99
N CYS A 150 12.94 1.44 9.65
CA CYS A 150 13.85 2.37 10.33
C CYS A 150 14.64 1.70 11.48
N ALA A 151 14.27 0.50 11.94
CA ALA A 151 14.97 -0.24 12.98
C ALA A 151 16.19 -1.04 12.45
N SER A 152 16.23 -1.34 11.15
CA SER A 152 17.35 -2.00 10.48
C SER A 152 18.41 -1.02 9.96
N LEU A 153 18.22 0.29 10.16
CA LEU A 153 19.21 1.29 9.80
C LEU A 153 20.48 1.16 10.67
N PRO A 154 21.68 1.42 10.13
CA PRO A 154 22.90 1.42 10.92
C PRO A 154 22.83 2.43 12.07
N ARG A 155 23.27 2.03 13.27
CA ARG A 155 23.21 2.87 14.47
C ARG A 155 23.91 4.21 14.29
N ASP A 156 25.11 4.22 13.71
CA ASP A 156 25.86 5.47 13.47
C ASP A 156 25.07 6.47 12.63
N PHE A 157 24.28 5.99 11.66
CA PHE A 157 23.41 6.83 10.85
C PHE A 157 22.21 7.33 11.66
N VAL A 158 21.57 6.47 12.45
CA VAL A 158 20.47 6.87 13.33
C VAL A 158 20.94 7.93 14.31
N ASP A 159 22.09 7.70 14.95
CA ASP A 159 22.68 8.59 15.95
C ASP A 159 23.05 9.95 15.35
N ASP A 160 23.67 10.01 14.16
CA ASP A 160 23.96 11.28 13.47
C ASP A 160 22.68 12.07 13.20
N VAL A 161 21.61 11.41 12.73
CA VAL A 161 20.33 12.09 12.46
C VAL A 161 19.68 12.55 13.75
N VAL A 162 19.60 11.69 14.77
CA VAL A 162 18.98 12.01 16.06
C VAL A 162 19.72 13.15 16.75
N LEU A 163 21.05 13.13 16.77
CA LEU A 163 21.87 14.20 17.36
C LEU A 163 21.69 15.52 16.61
N ARG A 164 21.66 15.52 15.27
CA ARG A 164 21.37 16.75 14.50
C ARG A 164 20.02 17.34 14.84
N VAL A 165 18.97 16.51 14.92
CA VAL A 165 17.62 16.97 15.28
C VAL A 165 17.59 17.47 16.72
N ALA A 166 18.23 16.78 17.66
CA ALA A 166 18.30 17.22 19.05
C ALA A 166 19.06 18.55 19.20
N SER A 167 20.21 18.71 18.54
CA SER A 167 20.98 19.96 18.53
C SER A 167 20.21 21.12 17.90
N LEU A 168 19.42 20.84 16.86
CA LEU A 168 18.54 21.83 16.25
C LEU A 168 17.45 22.29 17.23
N LEU A 169 16.77 21.36 17.91
CA LEU A 169 15.75 21.70 18.91
C LEU A 169 16.33 22.44 20.13
N LEU A 170 17.58 22.17 20.48
CA LEU A 170 18.26 22.82 21.60
C LEU A 170 18.94 24.15 21.22
N ASN A 171 18.85 24.58 19.96
CA ASN A 171 19.55 25.77 19.43
C ASN A 171 21.07 25.76 19.70
N THR A 172 21.67 24.58 19.78
CA THR A 172 23.13 24.45 19.98
C THR A 172 23.81 24.67 18.62
N ALA A 173 24.04 25.93 18.25
CA ALA A 173 24.85 26.23 17.08
C ALA A 173 26.30 25.75 17.31
N PRO A 174 26.93 25.09 16.33
CA PRO A 174 28.36 24.83 16.37
C PRO A 174 29.10 26.14 16.06
N GLN A 175 29.31 26.99 17.06
CA GLN A 175 30.18 28.15 16.95
C GLN A 175 31.47 27.89 17.71
N GLU A 176 32.57 27.80 16.96
CA GLU A 176 33.91 27.83 17.48
C GLU A 176 34.16 29.16 18.22
N SER A 177 34.77 29.06 19.40
CA SER A 177 35.41 30.15 20.12
C SER A 177 34.58 31.43 20.35
N SER A 178 33.96 31.53 21.52
CA SER A 178 33.67 32.82 22.13
C SER A 178 33.83 32.69 23.64
N ASN A 179 34.96 33.17 24.14
CA ASN A 179 35.17 33.41 25.56
C ASN A 179 34.18 34.47 26.03
N VAL A 180 33.14 34.08 26.76
CA VAL A 180 32.28 35.01 27.52
C VAL A 180 32.09 34.44 28.93
N PRO A 181 32.16 35.27 29.99
CA PRO A 181 32.32 34.80 31.36
C PRO A 181 31.07 34.12 31.90
N ASP A 182 31.33 33.13 32.75
CA ASP A 182 30.45 32.43 33.67
C ASP A 182 29.46 33.40 34.34
N GLY A 183 28.24 33.45 33.79
CA GLY A 183 27.18 34.35 34.21
C GLY A 183 25.83 33.65 34.09
N ASN A 184 25.46 32.96 35.16
CA ASN A 184 24.18 32.30 35.42
C ASN A 184 23.95 30.92 34.75
N ARG A 185 24.60 29.89 35.30
CA ARG A 185 24.41 28.46 34.99
C ARG A 185 23.05 27.86 35.41
N ASN A 186 21.98 28.66 35.55
CA ASN A 186 20.71 28.18 36.09
C ASN A 186 19.47 28.45 35.23
N THR A 187 19.67 28.88 33.98
CA THR A 187 18.57 29.02 33.02
C THR A 187 18.37 27.68 32.31
N TRP A 188 17.33 26.95 32.71
CA TRP A 188 16.89 25.74 32.01
C TRP A 188 16.64 26.05 30.52
N ASN A 189 17.29 25.31 29.62
CA ASN A 189 17.00 25.38 28.19
C ASN A 189 15.83 24.44 27.89
N GLN A 190 14.66 25.01 27.64
CA GLN A 190 13.47 24.25 27.25
C GLN A 190 13.51 23.78 25.78
N GLY A 191 14.41 24.33 24.97
CA GLY A 191 14.47 24.10 23.53
C GLY A 191 13.29 24.73 22.77
N GLU A 192 13.24 24.45 21.48
CA GLU A 192 12.16 24.85 20.58
C GLU A 192 11.32 23.65 20.15
N SER A 193 10.08 23.92 19.71
CA SER A 193 9.19 22.93 19.11
C SER A 193 9.12 23.17 17.60
N LEU A 194 9.60 22.20 16.83
CA LEU A 194 9.60 22.26 15.37
C LEU A 194 8.61 21.25 14.79
N SER A 195 7.95 21.63 13.70
CA SER A 195 7.18 20.73 12.87
C SER A 195 8.10 19.74 12.14
N LEU A 196 7.55 18.58 11.77
CA LEU A 196 8.30 17.57 11.02
C LEU A 196 8.84 18.12 9.67
N LYS A 197 8.16 19.13 9.10
CA LYS A 197 8.59 19.79 7.87
C LYS A 197 9.85 20.62 8.10
N GLU A 198 9.88 21.43 9.16
CA GLU A 198 11.03 22.27 9.51
C GLU A 198 12.25 21.41 9.86
N VAL A 199 12.05 20.31 10.59
CA VAL A 199 13.12 19.34 10.88
C VAL A 199 13.65 18.73 9.57
N ALA A 200 12.77 18.38 8.63
CA ALA A 200 13.19 17.84 7.34
C ALA A 200 13.98 18.85 6.51
N GLU A 201 13.63 20.14 6.53
CA GLU A 201 14.35 21.20 5.81
C GLU A 201 15.80 21.38 6.28
N HIS A 202 16.08 21.04 7.54
CA HIS A 202 17.43 21.09 8.13
C HIS A 202 18.24 19.80 7.93
N LEU A 203 17.64 18.74 7.37
CA LEU A 203 18.34 17.50 7.06
C LEU A 203 18.80 17.48 5.60
N ASN A 204 19.97 16.88 5.38
CA ASN A 204 20.52 16.73 4.03
C ASN A 204 19.60 15.89 3.12
N LYS A 205 19.54 16.26 1.84
CA LYS A 205 18.69 15.56 0.84
C LYS A 205 18.98 14.07 0.75
N GLU A 206 20.25 13.66 0.89
CA GLU A 206 20.66 12.25 0.89
C GLU A 206 20.12 11.48 2.10
N THR A 207 20.19 12.10 3.29
CA THR A 207 19.59 11.56 4.52
C THR A 207 18.09 11.37 4.38
N LEU A 208 17.38 12.37 3.84
CA LEU A 208 15.93 12.29 3.62
C LEU A 208 15.55 11.22 2.59
N LYS A 209 16.31 11.09 1.49
CA LYS A 209 16.08 10.02 0.50
C LYS A 209 16.22 8.64 1.15
N ARG A 210 17.27 8.45 1.95
CA ARG A 210 17.53 7.20 2.67
C ARG A 210 16.45 6.89 3.71
N LEU A 211 15.97 7.90 4.44
CA LEU A 211 14.85 7.71 5.36
C LEU A 211 13.57 7.40 4.58
N LYS A 212 13.32 8.07 3.45
CA LYS A 212 12.13 7.84 2.61
C LYS A 212 12.10 6.46 1.96
N SER A 213 13.26 5.84 1.73
CA SER A 213 13.32 4.45 1.25
C SER A 213 12.95 3.42 2.32
N GLU A 214 12.97 3.79 3.59
CA GLU A 214 12.49 2.96 4.70
C GLU A 214 10.99 3.17 4.96
N TYR A 215 10.29 2.11 5.35
CA TYR A 215 8.88 2.26 5.75
C TYR A 215 8.77 3.16 6.99
N GLY A 216 8.06 4.28 6.83
CA GLY A 216 7.75 5.24 7.90
C GLY A 216 8.68 6.48 7.97
N GLY A 217 9.85 6.43 7.33
CA GLY A 217 10.75 7.57 7.19
C GLY A 217 11.12 8.30 8.49
N LEU A 218 11.37 9.62 8.38
CA LEU A 218 11.80 10.46 9.49
C LEU A 218 10.84 10.41 10.69
N GLN A 219 9.52 10.38 10.44
CA GLN A 219 8.53 10.32 11.50
C GLN A 219 8.67 9.06 12.35
N THR A 220 8.83 7.90 11.71
CA THR A 220 9.02 6.64 12.42
C THR A 220 10.37 6.59 13.13
N LEU A 221 11.43 7.15 12.53
CA LEU A 221 12.73 7.26 13.18
C LEU A 221 12.63 8.02 14.51
N LEU A 222 11.99 9.19 14.51
CA LEU A 222 11.84 10.01 15.72
C LEU A 222 10.96 9.31 16.77
N LYS A 223 9.85 8.67 16.35
CA LYS A 223 8.99 7.89 17.25
C LYS A 223 9.70 6.71 17.90
N ASN A 224 10.61 6.05 17.17
CA ASN A 224 11.38 4.94 17.72
C ASN A 224 12.39 5.44 18.77
N ASN A 225 12.88 6.66 18.64
CA ASN A 225 13.81 7.30 19.57
C ASN A 225 13.12 8.20 20.60
N HIS A 226 12.00 7.71 21.16
CA HIS A 226 11.22 8.38 22.20
C HIS A 226 12.05 8.85 23.40
N GLN A 227 13.11 8.13 23.76
CA GLN A 227 14.02 8.52 24.84
C GLN A 227 14.70 9.89 24.66
N VAL A 228 14.68 10.45 23.44
CA VAL A 228 15.24 11.78 23.12
C VAL A 228 14.16 12.83 22.86
N PHE A 229 12.98 12.45 22.37
CA PHE A 229 11.98 13.37 21.81
C PHE A 229 10.60 13.32 22.48
N GLU A 230 10.47 12.65 23.63
CA GLU A 230 9.25 12.61 24.44
C GLU A 230 9.14 13.77 25.43
#